data_AF-A0A317J3I6-F1
#
_entry.id   AF-A0A317J3I6-F1
#
_cell.length_a   1.000
_cell.length_b   1.000
_cell.length_c   1.000
_cell.angle_alpha   90.00
_cell.angle_beta   90.00
_cell.angle_gamma   90.00
#
_symmetry.space_group_name_H-M   'P 1'
#
loop_
_entity.id
_entity.type
_entity.pdbx_description
1 polymer ?
#
loop_
_entity_poly.entity_id
_entity_poly.type
_entity_poly.pdbx_seq_one_letter_code
_entity_poly.pdbx_strand_id
1 'polypeptide(L)'
;MILQLNHLQGKAAAATQDVIETLYGLLAEGHIDQNEFARLRIQLDWLQYKKNFREVVLVTTGEEPGDRPTPILHVQVDTRQVVPGCLKPAMMRAVLRAGTPEPGRLPLEDFKPFRTSIAWEFNRLYWHRLKDWEAATGKAYEAALPGGQSDANHPDAVNDGVADFWTLLRDLEKKGRLPAEIFIMEIGVGTGRRCGLFLDRFHALDQQRGTNYYPKLRVLLGDYSLSSLDRSRAAVQKHIDLCSFMVLDALNPLKTLAFLRHKILHVHLTNVYDNLPSDELLRRDGRLYFIEVRAYLPISEVVRITQKYDLPLERMRTLVGRLLEGGPDYLGDYDRGVGFWMDTWDAMKLEERLVPIEELVDSSFPAGLDAAKLEDVLREAPSELRFHLSSGALESFHNTIPLLYPRGYLQVQDIFVTDFNQYRLGFHGPGKLDGSIVNWVNGVLLQEVGERSGYDVHFAPFQYRKGSKTSILYTTQRE
;
A
#
# COMPACT_ATOMS: atom_id res chain seq x y z
N MET A 1 -27.95 -13.80 -4.16
CA MET A 1 -27.10 -13.13 -3.16
C MET A 1 -25.99 -14.06 -2.74
N ILE A 2 -24.74 -13.56 -2.72
CA ILE A 2 -23.58 -14.28 -2.16
C ILE A 2 -23.09 -13.49 -0.95
N LEU A 3 -23.08 -14.11 0.24
CA LEU A 3 -22.55 -13.51 1.46
C LEU A 3 -21.15 -14.07 1.76
N GLN A 4 -20.18 -13.17 1.88
CA GLN A 4 -18.80 -13.47 2.24
C GLN A 4 -18.49 -12.86 3.61
N LEU A 5 -17.96 -13.68 4.50
CA LEU A 5 -17.58 -13.29 5.86
C LEU A 5 -16.06 -13.22 5.93
N ASN A 6 -15.52 -12.01 5.93
CA ASN A 6 -14.08 -11.78 6.03
C ASN A 6 -13.69 -11.55 7.48
N HIS A 7 -12.98 -12.51 8.06
CA HIS A 7 -12.44 -12.49 9.42
C HIS A 7 -13.50 -12.38 10.54
N LEU A 8 -13.92 -13.53 11.07
CA LEU A 8 -14.87 -13.63 12.19
C LEU A 8 -14.18 -13.29 13.53
N GLN A 9 -14.24 -12.02 13.93
CA GLN A 9 -14.24 -11.70 15.37
C GLN A 9 -15.69 -11.81 15.89
N GLY A 10 -15.90 -12.16 17.16
CA GLY A 10 -17.24 -12.44 17.71
C GLY A 10 -18.29 -11.34 17.48
N LYS A 11 -17.87 -10.08 17.31
CA LYS A 11 -18.76 -8.95 16.95
C LYS A 11 -19.26 -8.99 15.50
N ALA A 12 -18.46 -9.48 14.54
CA ALA A 12 -18.85 -9.58 13.13
C ALA A 12 -19.96 -10.62 12.93
N ALA A 13 -19.95 -11.71 13.70
CA ALA A 13 -20.99 -12.73 13.68
C ALA A 13 -22.37 -12.15 14.06
N ALA A 14 -22.42 -11.26 15.07
CA ALA A 14 -23.65 -10.61 15.52
C ALA A 14 -24.27 -9.67 14.46
N ALA A 15 -23.44 -8.97 13.68
CA ALA A 15 -23.92 -8.08 12.62
C ALA A 15 -24.49 -8.82 11.40
N THR A 16 -24.18 -10.12 11.23
CA THR A 16 -24.59 -10.89 10.06
C THR A 16 -26.12 -10.97 9.91
N GLN A 17 -26.82 -11.25 11.00
CA GLN A 17 -28.28 -11.36 10.99
C GLN A 17 -28.93 -10.01 10.65
N ASP A 18 -28.51 -8.94 11.32
CA ASP A 18 -29.00 -7.58 11.07
C ASP A 18 -28.79 -7.15 9.61
N VAL A 19 -27.66 -7.51 9.00
CA VAL A 19 -27.39 -7.24 7.58
C VAL A 19 -28.38 -7.98 6.68
N ILE A 20 -28.59 -9.28 6.93
CA ILE A 20 -29.51 -10.11 6.13
C ILE A 20 -30.94 -9.57 6.26
N GLU A 21 -31.42 -9.32 7.48
CA GLU A 21 -32.76 -8.78 7.75
C GLU A 21 -32.95 -7.42 7.09
N THR A 22 -31.95 -6.55 7.16
CA THR A 22 -31.97 -5.23 6.51
C THR A 22 -32.15 -5.37 5.00
N LEU A 23 -31.38 -6.25 4.35
CA LEU A 23 -31.43 -6.43 2.90
C LEU A 23 -32.75 -7.07 2.43
N TYR A 24 -33.28 -8.04 3.17
CA TYR A 24 -34.63 -8.56 2.89
C TYR A 24 -35.70 -7.48 3.07
N GLY A 25 -35.55 -6.61 4.08
CA GLY A 25 -36.42 -5.45 4.25
C GLY A 25 -36.38 -4.51 3.04
N LEU A 26 -35.18 -4.17 2.54
CA LEU A 26 -35.01 -3.33 1.35
C LEU A 26 -35.59 -3.97 0.09
N LEU A 27 -35.46 -5.30 -0.08
CA LEU A 27 -36.08 -6.04 -1.17
C LEU A 27 -37.61 -6.01 -1.07
N ALA A 28 -38.17 -6.26 0.13
CA ALA A 28 -39.61 -6.25 0.36
C ALA A 28 -40.23 -4.85 0.18
N GLU A 29 -39.48 -3.81 0.53
CA GLU A 29 -39.86 -2.39 0.34
C GLU A 29 -39.66 -1.91 -1.12
N GLY A 30 -39.08 -2.73 -2.00
CA GLY A 30 -38.88 -2.42 -3.41
C GLY A 30 -37.70 -1.48 -3.69
N HIS A 31 -36.79 -1.31 -2.73
CA HIS A 31 -35.57 -0.50 -2.89
C HIS A 31 -34.46 -1.21 -3.65
N ILE A 32 -34.50 -2.54 -3.70
CA ILE A 32 -33.62 -3.40 -4.49
C ILE A 32 -34.52 -4.36 -5.26
N ASP A 33 -34.32 -4.52 -6.56
CA ASP A 33 -35.11 -5.49 -7.33
C ASP A 33 -34.62 -6.93 -7.14
N GLN A 34 -35.47 -7.91 -7.47
CA GLN A 34 -35.17 -9.33 -7.24
C GLN A 34 -33.97 -9.84 -8.05
N ASN A 35 -33.74 -9.33 -9.26
CA ASN A 35 -32.61 -9.72 -10.09
C ASN A 35 -31.30 -9.13 -9.56
N GLU A 36 -31.32 -7.86 -9.12
CA GLU A 36 -30.18 -7.23 -8.45
C GLU A 36 -29.84 -7.97 -7.16
N PHE A 37 -30.82 -8.25 -6.30
CA PHE A 37 -30.64 -9.02 -5.07
C PHE A 37 -30.06 -10.43 -5.32
N ALA A 38 -30.51 -11.10 -6.39
CA ALA A 38 -29.99 -12.41 -6.78
C ALA A 38 -28.49 -12.37 -7.13
N ARG A 39 -28.01 -11.24 -7.68
CA ARG A 39 -26.62 -11.03 -8.10
C ARG A 39 -25.79 -10.30 -7.04
N LEU A 40 -26.41 -9.74 -6.01
CA LEU A 40 -25.73 -8.94 -5.00
C LEU A 40 -24.67 -9.76 -4.25
N ARG A 41 -23.50 -9.16 -4.05
CA ARG A 41 -22.50 -9.68 -3.12
C ARG A 41 -22.40 -8.81 -1.90
N ILE A 42 -22.29 -9.47 -0.75
CA ILE A 42 -22.16 -8.79 0.52
C ILE A 42 -20.87 -9.27 1.16
N GLN A 43 -20.00 -8.33 1.50
CA GLN A 43 -18.78 -8.60 2.26
C GLN A 43 -18.92 -7.96 3.63
N LEU A 44 -18.79 -8.79 4.66
CA LEU A 44 -18.67 -8.31 6.04
C LEU A 44 -17.19 -8.29 6.38
N ASP A 45 -16.62 -7.10 6.47
CA ASP A 45 -15.21 -6.91 6.70
C ASP A 45 -14.95 -6.44 8.13
N TRP A 46 -14.01 -7.10 8.80
CA TRP A 46 -13.32 -6.52 9.95
C TRP A 46 -12.03 -5.86 9.47
N LEU A 47 -11.99 -4.52 9.46
CA LEU A 47 -10.82 -3.79 8.95
C LEU A 47 -9.78 -3.63 10.07
N GLN A 48 -8.57 -4.17 9.87
CA GLN A 48 -7.52 -4.08 10.92
C GLN A 48 -7.01 -2.66 11.21
N TYR A 49 -7.31 -1.67 10.37
CA TYR A 49 -6.76 -0.32 10.47
C TYR A 49 -7.67 0.62 11.27
N LYS A 50 -7.10 1.39 12.21
CA LYS A 50 -7.87 2.28 13.10
C LYS A 50 -8.79 3.24 12.32
N LYS A 51 -8.33 3.75 11.17
CA LYS A 51 -9.10 4.57 10.24
C LYS A 51 -9.12 3.91 8.85
N ASN A 52 -10.10 4.25 8.02
CA ASN A 52 -10.24 3.74 6.66
C ASN A 52 -11.04 4.70 5.76
N PHE A 53 -11.09 4.36 4.47
CA PHE A 53 -11.78 5.12 3.43
C PHE A 53 -13.28 4.79 3.29
N ARG A 54 -13.80 3.79 3.99
CA ARG A 54 -15.19 3.36 3.91
C ARG A 54 -16.06 4.07 4.93
N GLU A 55 -17.32 4.30 4.55
CA GLU A 55 -18.41 4.49 5.51
C GLU A 55 -18.78 3.14 6.13
N VAL A 56 -19.79 3.10 7.01
CA VAL A 56 -20.30 1.84 7.59
C VAL A 56 -20.70 0.84 6.50
N VAL A 57 -21.31 1.36 5.43
CA VAL A 57 -21.74 0.61 4.24
C VAL A 57 -21.18 1.31 3.00
N LEU A 58 -20.46 0.57 2.17
CA LEU A 58 -20.03 0.98 0.84
C LEU A 58 -20.81 0.15 -0.18
N VAL A 59 -21.37 0.83 -1.18
CA VAL A 59 -22.04 0.24 -2.34
C VAL A 59 -21.17 0.50 -3.56
N THR A 60 -20.86 -0.57 -4.29
CA THR A 60 -20.12 -0.50 -5.56
C THR A 60 -21.08 -0.81 -6.70
N THR A 61 -21.12 0.09 -7.69
CA THR A 61 -21.96 -0.02 -8.89
C THR A 61 -21.15 -0.46 -10.10
N GLY A 62 -21.78 -1.12 -11.07
CA GLY A 62 -21.15 -1.48 -12.35
C GLY A 62 -21.43 -0.46 -13.44
N GLU A 63 -20.41 0.04 -14.12
CA GLU A 63 -20.60 0.90 -15.28
C GLU A 63 -21.26 0.12 -16.42
N GLU A 64 -22.45 0.56 -16.83
CA GLU A 64 -23.19 0.01 -17.97
C GLU A 64 -23.19 1.04 -19.12
N PRO A 65 -22.99 0.62 -20.38
CA PRO A 65 -23.09 1.53 -21.52
C PRO A 65 -24.50 2.11 -21.70
N GLY A 66 -24.60 3.44 -21.85
CA GLY A 66 -25.84 4.16 -22.15
C GLY A 66 -26.63 4.64 -20.91
N ASP A 67 -27.90 5.02 -21.08
CA ASP A 67 -28.79 5.53 -20.00
C ASP A 67 -29.36 4.41 -19.10
N ARG A 68 -28.71 3.25 -19.02
CA ARG A 68 -29.17 2.17 -18.15
C ARG A 68 -28.82 2.47 -16.69
N PRO A 69 -29.72 2.17 -15.74
CA PRO A 69 -29.39 2.26 -14.32
C PRO A 69 -28.16 1.40 -14.01
N THR A 70 -27.19 2.00 -13.31
CA THR A 70 -25.94 1.36 -12.86
C THR A 70 -26.29 0.29 -11.81
N PRO A 71 -26.18 -1.02 -12.10
CA PRO A 71 -26.62 -2.05 -11.16
C PRO A 71 -25.73 -2.04 -9.91
N ILE A 72 -26.33 -2.30 -8.75
CA ILE A 72 -25.55 -2.55 -7.53
C ILE A 72 -24.95 -3.94 -7.62
N LEU A 73 -23.62 -4.00 -7.64
CA LEU A 73 -22.91 -5.26 -7.75
C LEU A 73 -22.43 -5.76 -6.40
N HIS A 74 -21.85 -4.88 -5.57
CA HIS A 74 -21.31 -5.22 -4.26
C HIS A 74 -21.80 -4.27 -3.15
N VAL A 75 -21.99 -4.86 -1.97
CA VAL A 75 -22.17 -4.18 -0.68
C VAL A 75 -21.05 -4.62 0.24
N GLN A 76 -20.31 -3.68 0.80
CA GLN A 76 -19.25 -3.96 1.76
C GLN A 76 -19.59 -3.25 3.08
N VAL A 77 -19.50 -3.98 4.19
CA VAL A 77 -19.87 -3.48 5.52
C VAL A 77 -18.65 -3.52 6.43
N ASP A 78 -18.23 -2.36 6.96
CA ASP A 78 -17.23 -2.31 8.03
C ASP A 78 -17.89 -2.67 9.36
N THR A 79 -17.76 -3.93 9.75
CA THR A 79 -18.40 -4.50 10.94
C THR A 79 -17.99 -3.83 12.25
N ARG A 80 -16.89 -3.06 12.27
CA ARG A 80 -16.43 -2.33 13.46
C ARG A 80 -17.23 -1.07 13.73
N GLN A 81 -17.84 -0.52 12.69
CA GLN A 81 -18.67 0.69 12.76
C GLN A 81 -20.17 0.35 12.95
N VAL A 82 -20.54 -0.93 12.86
CA VAL A 82 -21.91 -1.38 13.06
C VAL A 82 -22.29 -1.24 14.54
N VAL A 83 -23.32 -0.45 14.79
CA VAL A 83 -23.97 -0.28 16.09
C VAL A 83 -25.48 -0.54 15.94
N PRO A 84 -26.20 -0.93 17.01
CA PRO A 84 -27.62 -1.23 16.93
C PRO A 84 -28.42 -0.10 16.25
N GLY A 85 -29.25 -0.47 15.26
CA GLY A 85 -30.10 0.45 14.52
C GLY A 85 -29.43 1.29 13.43
N CYS A 86 -28.10 1.23 13.25
CA CYS A 86 -27.43 2.05 12.22
C CYS A 86 -27.47 1.44 10.81
N LEU A 87 -27.63 0.11 10.70
CA LEU A 87 -27.48 -0.64 9.44
C LEU A 87 -28.54 -0.27 8.41
N LYS A 88 -29.84 -0.37 8.75
CA LYS A 88 -30.93 -0.02 7.84
C LYS A 88 -30.80 1.39 7.23
N PRO A 89 -30.66 2.47 8.02
CA PRO A 89 -30.51 3.80 7.44
C PRO A 89 -29.18 3.97 6.68
N ALA A 90 -28.09 3.29 7.05
CA ALA A 90 -26.84 3.33 6.30
C ALA A 90 -26.95 2.62 4.94
N MET A 91 -27.51 1.41 4.91
CA MET A 91 -27.75 0.65 3.68
C MET A 91 -28.73 1.36 2.76
N MET A 92 -29.85 1.86 3.29
CA MET A 92 -30.83 2.59 2.49
C MET A 92 -30.20 3.83 1.85
N ARG A 93 -29.41 4.62 2.60
CA ARG A 93 -28.65 5.73 2.02
C ARG A 93 -27.68 5.26 0.94
N ALA A 94 -26.91 4.20 1.18
CA ALA A 94 -25.92 3.72 0.22
C ALA A 94 -26.57 3.19 -1.08
N VAL A 95 -27.69 2.48 -0.98
CA VAL A 95 -28.46 1.93 -2.11
C VAL A 95 -29.15 3.04 -2.90
N LEU A 96 -29.83 3.98 -2.24
CA LEU A 96 -30.49 5.10 -2.93
C LEU A 96 -29.49 6.02 -3.67
N ARG A 97 -28.24 6.08 -3.18
CA ARG A 97 -27.14 6.83 -3.81
C ARG A 97 -26.51 6.11 -5.00
N ALA A 98 -26.74 4.81 -5.16
CA ALA A 98 -26.19 4.06 -6.26
C ALA A 98 -26.74 4.62 -7.59
N GLY A 99 -25.86 5.22 -8.41
CA GLY A 99 -26.23 5.75 -9.72
C GLY A 99 -26.83 7.16 -9.74
N THR A 100 -26.89 7.90 -8.63
CA THR A 100 -27.36 9.29 -8.61
C THR A 100 -26.29 10.27 -8.10
N PRO A 101 -26.06 11.43 -8.76
CA PRO A 101 -25.25 12.52 -8.19
C PRO A 101 -26.05 13.20 -7.07
N GLU A 102 -25.89 12.73 -5.83
CA GLU A 102 -26.69 13.20 -4.69
C GLU A 102 -26.05 14.36 -3.89
N PRO A 103 -26.89 15.22 -3.25
CA PRO A 103 -26.48 16.17 -2.22
C PRO A 103 -25.96 15.44 -0.96
N GLY A 104 -24.88 15.93 -0.35
CA GLY A 104 -24.37 15.38 0.91
C GLY A 104 -22.95 14.80 0.85
N ARG A 105 -22.34 14.79 -0.34
CA ARG A 105 -20.91 14.55 -0.55
C ARG A 105 -20.29 15.69 -1.35
N LEU A 106 -19.05 16.02 -1.05
CA LEU A 106 -18.22 16.90 -1.86
C LEU A 106 -17.15 16.03 -2.57
N PRO A 107 -17.33 15.72 -3.86
CA PRO A 107 -16.27 15.08 -4.64
C PRO A 107 -15.03 15.97 -4.70
N LEU A 108 -13.88 15.39 -4.40
CA LEU A 108 -12.58 16.06 -4.52
C LEU A 108 -11.96 15.84 -5.90
N GLU A 109 -12.32 14.73 -6.54
CA GLU A 109 -11.88 14.32 -7.87
C GLU A 109 -13.00 13.62 -8.64
N ASP A 110 -12.76 13.27 -9.91
CA ASP A 110 -13.62 12.38 -10.71
C ASP A 110 -13.20 10.92 -10.52
N PHE A 111 -14.05 9.98 -10.98
CA PHE A 111 -13.70 8.56 -10.98
C PHE A 111 -12.47 8.30 -11.87
N LYS A 112 -11.53 7.52 -11.34
CA LYS A 112 -10.27 7.18 -12.00
C LYS A 112 -9.62 5.94 -11.35
N PRO A 113 -8.57 5.37 -11.96
CA PRO A 113 -7.78 4.31 -11.31
C PRO A 113 -7.21 4.76 -9.96
N PHE A 114 -7.29 3.89 -8.95
CA PHE A 114 -6.86 4.23 -7.59
C PHE A 114 -5.40 4.66 -7.53
N ARG A 115 -4.50 4.09 -8.35
CA ARG A 115 -3.09 4.50 -8.41
C ARG A 115 -2.88 6.00 -8.72
N THR A 116 -3.87 6.67 -9.30
CA THR A 116 -3.86 8.09 -9.66
C THR A 116 -4.79 8.97 -8.82
N SER A 117 -5.40 8.40 -7.78
CA SER A 117 -6.26 9.14 -6.85
C SER A 117 -5.47 10.15 -6.02
N ILE A 118 -6.11 11.27 -5.66
CA ILE A 118 -5.56 12.24 -4.70
C ILE A 118 -5.21 11.61 -3.34
N ALA A 119 -5.75 10.41 -3.02
CA ALA A 119 -5.37 9.67 -1.84
C ALA A 119 -3.85 9.41 -1.79
N TRP A 120 -3.22 9.12 -2.94
CA TRP A 120 -1.77 8.96 -3.04
C TRP A 120 -1.02 10.28 -2.99
N GLU A 121 -1.64 11.38 -3.39
CA GLU A 121 -1.07 12.73 -3.22
C GLU A 121 -0.99 13.11 -1.73
N PHE A 122 -2.02 12.79 -0.94
CA PHE A 122 -1.97 12.91 0.51
C PHE A 122 -0.90 12.01 1.12
N ASN A 123 -0.79 10.75 0.68
CA ASN A 123 0.27 9.84 1.13
C ASN A 123 1.67 10.41 0.85
N ARG A 124 1.87 10.95 -0.36
CA ARG A 124 3.11 11.61 -0.75
C ARG A 124 3.40 12.85 0.11
N LEU A 125 2.39 13.69 0.37
CA LEU A 125 2.53 14.86 1.24
C LEU A 125 2.93 14.43 2.66
N TYR A 126 2.31 13.38 3.20
CA TYR A 126 2.62 12.80 4.50
C TYR A 126 4.09 12.47 4.66
N TRP A 127 4.66 11.72 3.72
CA TRP A 127 6.06 11.31 3.78
C TRP A 127 7.05 12.45 3.47
N HIS A 128 6.69 13.41 2.61
CA HIS A 128 7.50 14.62 2.41
C HIS A 128 7.54 15.52 3.66
N ARG A 129 6.45 15.54 4.42
CA ARG A 129 6.22 16.41 5.58
C ARG A 129 6.04 15.62 6.87
N LEU A 130 6.68 14.45 6.97
CA LEU A 130 6.50 13.53 8.10
C LEU A 130 6.84 14.22 9.42
N LYS A 131 7.90 15.03 9.43
CA LYS A 131 8.32 15.80 10.60
C LYS A 131 7.21 16.71 11.13
N ASP A 132 6.45 17.35 10.24
CA ASP A 132 5.36 18.25 10.61
C ASP A 132 4.19 17.48 11.24
N TRP A 133 3.89 16.31 10.67
CA TRP A 133 2.88 15.40 11.22
C TRP A 133 3.28 14.86 12.60
N GLU A 134 4.52 14.42 12.76
CA GLU A 134 5.05 13.94 14.05
C GLU A 134 5.04 15.06 15.10
N ALA A 135 5.37 16.29 14.71
CA ALA A 135 5.31 17.46 15.59
C ALA A 135 3.88 17.77 16.04
N ALA A 136 2.92 17.77 15.11
CA ALA A 136 1.51 18.05 15.42
C ALA A 136 0.84 16.96 16.27
N THR A 137 1.22 15.69 16.08
CA THR A 137 0.66 14.55 16.83
C THR A 137 1.39 14.23 18.12
N GLY A 138 2.64 14.70 18.26
CA GLY A 138 3.55 14.31 19.33
C GLY A 138 3.97 12.83 19.29
N LYS A 139 3.79 12.16 18.14
CA LYS A 139 4.04 10.72 17.98
C LYS A 139 4.90 10.48 16.76
N ALA A 140 5.93 9.64 16.92
CA ALA A 140 6.70 9.16 15.78
C ALA A 140 5.87 8.17 14.95
N TYR A 141 6.09 8.12 13.64
CA TYR A 141 5.41 7.16 12.76
C TYR A 141 5.60 5.71 13.21
N GLU A 142 6.80 5.35 13.70
CA GLU A 142 7.10 3.99 14.18
C GLU A 142 6.13 3.55 15.31
N ALA A 143 5.59 4.50 16.09
CA ALA A 143 4.60 4.21 17.12
C ALA A 143 3.23 3.79 16.56
N ALA A 144 2.94 4.09 15.30
CA ALA A 144 1.74 3.64 14.59
C ALA A 144 1.88 2.21 14.04
N LEU A 145 3.10 1.68 13.92
CA LEU A 145 3.34 0.33 13.43
C LEU A 145 2.85 -0.73 14.44
N PRO A 146 2.45 -1.91 13.97
CA PRO A 146 2.13 -3.02 14.86
C PRO A 146 3.31 -3.37 15.78
N GLY A 147 3.13 -3.20 17.10
CA GLY A 147 4.20 -3.40 18.08
C GLY A 147 4.99 -2.13 18.44
N GLY A 148 4.67 -0.97 17.86
CA GLY A 148 5.24 0.34 18.20
C GLY A 148 6.69 0.55 17.75
N GLN A 149 7.19 -0.33 16.89
CA GLN A 149 8.53 -0.26 16.30
C GLN A 149 8.55 -0.99 14.95
N SER A 150 9.52 -0.66 14.10
CA SER A 150 9.74 -1.40 12.85
C SER A 150 10.35 -2.78 13.13
N ASP A 151 9.72 -3.82 12.59
CA ASP A 151 10.23 -5.20 12.64
C ASP A 151 11.65 -5.31 12.05
N ALA A 152 12.00 -4.45 11.08
CA ALA A 152 13.33 -4.50 10.45
C ALA A 152 14.46 -4.17 11.44
N ASN A 153 14.15 -3.40 12.49
CA ASN A 153 15.12 -3.05 13.53
C ASN A 153 15.33 -4.18 14.55
N HIS A 154 14.68 -5.33 14.40
CA HIS A 154 14.82 -6.45 15.33
C HIS A 154 16.28 -6.98 15.32
N PRO A 155 16.97 -7.05 16.48
CA PRO A 155 18.39 -7.40 16.54
C PRO A 155 18.73 -8.74 15.86
N ASP A 156 17.91 -9.76 16.07
CA ASP A 156 18.14 -11.08 15.46
C ASP A 156 17.94 -11.08 13.95
N ALA A 157 16.95 -10.33 13.44
CA ALA A 157 16.75 -10.17 11.99
C ALA A 157 17.93 -9.44 11.33
N VAL A 158 18.47 -8.41 12.01
CA VAL A 158 19.67 -7.71 11.56
C VAL A 158 20.88 -8.66 11.57
N ASN A 159 21.05 -9.45 12.63
CA ASN A 159 22.15 -10.41 12.74
C ASN A 159 22.13 -11.44 11.61
N ASP A 160 20.96 -12.02 11.31
CA ASP A 160 20.81 -13.03 10.26
C ASP A 160 21.06 -12.41 8.87
N GLY A 161 20.49 -11.23 8.60
CA GLY A 161 20.76 -10.51 7.34
C GLY A 161 22.24 -10.15 7.14
N VAL A 162 22.97 -9.82 8.22
CA VAL A 162 24.43 -9.60 8.16
C VAL A 162 25.18 -10.91 7.89
N ALA A 163 24.77 -12.02 8.52
CA ALA A 163 25.40 -13.31 8.33
C ALA A 163 25.22 -13.84 6.90
N ASP A 164 24.02 -13.67 6.32
CA ASP A 164 23.71 -14.03 4.94
C ASP A 164 24.55 -13.22 3.96
N PHE A 165 24.59 -11.89 4.13
CA PHE A 165 25.38 -11.02 3.27
C PHE A 165 26.88 -11.34 3.36
N TRP A 166 27.43 -11.54 4.56
CA TRP A 166 28.83 -11.92 4.73
C TRP A 166 29.14 -13.27 4.06
N THR A 167 28.22 -14.23 4.16
CA THR A 167 28.35 -15.55 3.51
C THR A 167 28.41 -15.42 2.00
N LEU A 168 27.56 -14.57 1.40
CA LEU A 168 27.62 -14.24 -0.03
C LEU A 168 29.00 -13.71 -0.43
N LEU A 169 29.54 -12.73 0.32
CA LEU A 169 30.85 -12.14 0.01
C LEU A 169 31.97 -13.17 0.08
N ARG A 170 31.99 -14.00 1.12
CA ARG A 170 32.95 -15.11 1.27
C ARG A 170 32.88 -16.08 0.10
N ASP A 171 31.68 -16.45 -0.33
CA ASP A 171 31.49 -17.40 -1.42
C ASP A 171 31.91 -16.81 -2.78
N LEU A 172 31.69 -15.51 -2.99
CA LEU A 172 32.21 -14.78 -4.15
C LEU A 172 33.73 -14.70 -4.13
N GLU A 173 34.34 -14.41 -2.98
CA GLU A 173 35.80 -14.35 -2.84
C GLU A 173 36.44 -15.71 -3.13
N LYS A 174 35.89 -16.79 -2.56
CA LYS A 174 36.36 -18.16 -2.81
C LYS A 174 36.33 -18.53 -4.30
N LYS A 175 35.39 -17.96 -5.06
CA LYS A 175 35.24 -18.17 -6.51
C LYS A 175 36.03 -17.15 -7.35
N GLY A 176 36.76 -16.21 -6.74
CA GLY A 176 37.47 -15.14 -7.44
C GLY A 176 36.54 -14.14 -8.14
N ARG A 177 35.30 -13.98 -7.64
CA ARG A 177 34.23 -13.16 -8.24
C ARG A 177 33.78 -12.01 -7.35
N LEU A 178 34.47 -11.75 -6.23
CA LEU A 178 34.17 -10.62 -5.36
C LEU A 178 34.62 -9.32 -6.05
N PRO A 179 33.72 -8.34 -6.25
CA PRO A 179 34.11 -7.05 -6.83
C PRO A 179 35.01 -6.25 -5.88
N ALA A 180 35.82 -5.35 -6.45
CA ALA A 180 36.71 -4.49 -5.68
C ALA A 180 35.94 -3.50 -4.78
N GLU A 181 34.81 -2.99 -5.27
CA GLU A 181 33.85 -2.19 -4.53
C GLU A 181 32.56 -2.97 -4.34
N ILE A 182 32.04 -2.98 -3.12
CA ILE A 182 30.87 -3.77 -2.72
C ILE A 182 29.70 -2.82 -2.52
N PHE A 183 28.83 -2.70 -3.52
CA PHE A 183 27.65 -1.84 -3.44
C PHE A 183 26.51 -2.54 -2.70
N ILE A 184 25.96 -1.85 -1.70
CA ILE A 184 24.70 -2.21 -1.05
C ILE A 184 23.77 -0.99 -1.05
N MET A 185 22.47 -1.24 -1.02
CA MET A 185 21.48 -0.18 -1.16
C MET A 185 20.29 -0.38 -0.25
N GLU A 186 19.78 0.70 0.31
CA GLU A 186 18.49 0.77 0.99
C GLU A 186 17.58 1.78 0.28
N ILE A 187 16.38 1.35 -0.14
CA ILE A 187 15.34 2.23 -0.73
C ILE A 187 14.28 2.46 0.34
N GLY A 188 13.87 3.72 0.53
CA GLY A 188 12.92 4.12 1.58
C GLY A 188 13.56 4.05 2.96
N VAL A 189 14.61 4.85 3.16
CA VAL A 189 15.51 4.73 4.31
C VAL A 189 14.88 5.11 5.66
N GLY A 190 13.77 5.86 5.65
CA GLY A 190 13.10 6.31 6.86
C GLY A 190 14.05 7.02 7.83
N THR A 191 14.27 6.43 9.00
CA THR A 191 15.20 6.97 10.02
C THR A 191 16.66 6.57 9.81
N GLY A 192 16.97 5.69 8.86
CA GLY A 192 18.31 5.10 8.64
C GLY A 192 18.75 4.11 9.71
N ARG A 193 17.92 3.86 10.74
CA ARG A 193 18.27 3.02 11.89
C ARG A 193 18.61 1.58 11.50
N ARG A 194 17.85 1.00 10.55
CA ARG A 194 18.09 -0.34 10.03
C ARG A 194 19.49 -0.47 9.42
N CYS A 195 19.85 0.48 8.56
CA CYS A 195 21.16 0.56 7.93
C CYS A 195 22.28 0.71 8.97
N GLY A 196 22.12 1.62 9.94
CA GLY A 196 23.09 1.81 11.02
C GLY A 196 23.34 0.53 11.82
N LEU A 197 22.27 -0.17 12.23
CA LEU A 197 22.38 -1.46 12.93
C LEU A 197 23.06 -2.54 12.07
N PHE A 198 22.76 -2.58 10.77
CA PHE A 198 23.41 -3.49 9.83
C PHE A 198 24.92 -3.24 9.76
N LEU A 199 25.33 -1.98 9.58
CA LEU A 199 26.74 -1.62 9.42
C LEU A 199 27.54 -1.79 10.71
N ASP A 200 26.97 -1.44 11.88
CA ASP A 200 27.57 -1.70 13.19
C ASP A 200 27.84 -3.21 13.35
N ARG A 201 26.85 -4.05 13.04
CA ARG A 201 26.97 -5.51 13.18
C ARG A 201 27.89 -6.14 12.14
N PHE A 202 27.81 -5.68 10.88
CA PHE A 202 28.69 -6.15 9.81
C PHE A 202 30.15 -5.80 10.09
N HIS A 203 30.44 -4.58 10.57
CA HIS A 203 31.79 -4.18 10.94
C HIS A 203 32.37 -5.09 12.03
N ALA A 204 31.60 -5.36 13.09
CA ALA A 204 32.02 -6.26 14.15
C ALA A 204 32.28 -7.69 13.65
N LEU A 205 31.43 -8.21 12.77
CA LEU A 205 31.61 -9.53 12.18
C LEU A 205 32.85 -9.59 11.27
N ASP A 206 33.07 -8.58 10.43
CA ASP A 206 34.22 -8.50 9.54
C ASP A 206 35.55 -8.43 10.32
N GLN A 207 35.58 -7.66 11.42
CA GLN A 207 36.73 -7.62 12.34
C GLN A 207 36.98 -9.00 13.00
N GLN A 208 35.93 -9.65 13.47
CA GLN A 208 36.02 -10.98 14.09
C GLN A 208 36.56 -12.04 13.10
N ARG A 209 36.19 -11.92 11.82
CA ARG A 209 36.55 -12.88 10.77
C ARG A 209 37.87 -12.55 10.07
N GLY A 210 38.36 -11.33 10.18
CA GLY A 210 39.58 -10.87 9.51
C GLY A 210 39.46 -10.82 7.98
N THR A 211 38.24 -10.69 7.44
CA THR A 211 37.96 -10.72 5.98
C THR A 211 38.23 -9.39 5.28
N ASN A 212 38.21 -8.27 6.02
CA ASN A 212 38.47 -6.92 5.50
C ASN A 212 37.53 -6.54 4.33
N TYR A 213 36.27 -6.93 4.41
CA TYR A 213 35.23 -6.55 3.46
C TYR A 213 34.64 -5.18 3.77
N TYR A 214 34.57 -4.79 5.04
CA TYR A 214 33.90 -3.57 5.48
C TYR A 214 34.44 -2.28 4.81
N PRO A 215 35.76 -2.07 4.66
CA PRO A 215 36.28 -0.88 3.98
C PRO A 215 35.96 -0.80 2.48
N LYS A 216 35.56 -1.93 1.87
CA LYS A 216 35.17 -2.02 0.45
C LYS A 216 33.71 -1.67 0.21
N LEU A 217 32.91 -1.52 1.27
CA LEU A 217 31.49 -1.20 1.14
C LEU A 217 31.27 0.19 0.53
N ARG A 218 30.23 0.28 -0.28
CA ARG A 218 29.64 1.51 -0.81
C ARG A 218 28.14 1.44 -0.54
N VAL A 219 27.68 2.20 0.44
CA VAL A 219 26.32 2.14 0.96
C VAL A 219 25.50 3.24 0.34
N LEU A 220 24.43 2.89 -0.38
CA LEU A 220 23.53 3.84 -1.01
C LEU A 220 22.24 3.93 -0.19
N LEU A 221 21.94 5.12 0.31
CA LEU A 221 20.72 5.44 1.04
C LEU A 221 19.83 6.30 0.13
N GLY A 222 18.73 5.71 -0.35
CA GLY A 222 17.81 6.33 -1.30
C GLY A 222 16.43 6.58 -0.72
N ASP A 223 15.94 7.81 -0.83
CA ASP A 223 14.58 8.20 -0.46
C ASP A 223 14.18 9.42 -1.31
N TYR A 224 12.90 9.62 -1.59
CA TYR A 224 12.47 10.83 -2.29
C TYR A 224 12.38 12.03 -1.33
N SER A 225 12.21 11.79 -0.03
CA SER A 225 12.11 12.82 1.00
C SER A 225 13.50 13.24 1.49
N LEU A 226 13.88 14.48 1.19
CA LEU A 226 15.11 15.08 1.72
C LEU A 226 15.16 15.05 3.25
N SER A 227 14.00 15.23 3.90
CA SER A 227 13.92 15.20 5.36
C SER A 227 14.23 13.81 5.95
N SER A 228 13.80 12.74 5.29
CA SER A 228 14.16 11.35 5.65
C SER A 228 15.66 11.12 5.46
N LEU A 229 16.23 11.56 4.33
CA LEU A 229 17.66 11.46 4.07
C LEU A 229 18.49 12.17 5.13
N ASP A 230 18.15 13.41 5.49
CA ASP A 230 18.85 14.17 6.53
C ASP A 230 18.76 13.49 7.89
N ARG A 231 17.60 12.94 8.24
CA ARG A 231 17.41 12.16 9.47
C ARG A 231 18.28 10.90 9.49
N SER A 232 18.38 10.21 8.36
CA SER A 232 19.15 8.96 8.24
C SER A 232 20.65 9.15 8.50
N ARG A 233 21.22 10.33 8.21
CA ARG A 233 22.65 10.63 8.42
C ARG A 233 23.08 10.42 9.86
N ALA A 234 22.24 10.83 10.81
CA ALA A 234 22.52 10.67 12.24
C ALA A 234 22.61 9.19 12.64
N ALA A 235 21.77 8.32 12.06
CA ALA A 235 21.73 6.89 12.38
C ALA A 235 22.97 6.13 11.85
N VAL A 236 23.59 6.62 10.78
CA VAL A 236 24.78 6.02 10.16
C VAL A 236 26.07 6.82 10.41
N GLN A 237 26.07 7.74 11.37
CA GLN A 237 27.16 8.70 11.59
C GLN A 237 28.55 8.05 11.74
N LYS A 238 28.64 6.86 12.35
CA LYS A 238 29.89 6.10 12.51
C LYS A 238 30.44 5.52 11.19
N HIS A 239 29.59 5.42 10.18
CA HIS A 239 29.85 4.79 8.89
C HIS A 239 29.72 5.78 7.74
N ILE A 240 29.66 7.08 8.04
CA ILE A 240 29.25 8.12 7.10
C ILE A 240 30.16 8.17 5.86
N ASP A 241 31.44 7.86 6.02
CA ASP A 241 32.43 7.84 4.94
C ASP A 241 32.18 6.72 3.90
N LEU A 242 31.36 5.71 4.24
CA LEU A 242 30.94 4.65 3.33
C LEU A 242 29.61 4.98 2.64
N CYS A 243 28.90 6.02 3.09
CA CYS A 243 27.51 6.27 2.75
C CYS A 243 27.34 7.37 1.70
N SER A 244 26.50 7.12 0.70
CA SER A 244 26.00 8.10 -0.27
C SER A 244 24.49 8.25 -0.11
N PHE A 245 24.03 9.49 0.02
CA PHE A 245 22.61 9.83 0.20
C PHE A 245 22.09 10.45 -1.09
N MET A 246 20.98 9.94 -1.60
CA MET A 246 20.45 10.39 -2.88
C MET A 246 18.94 10.47 -2.91
N VAL A 247 18.44 11.51 -3.57
CA VAL A 247 17.03 11.59 -3.93
C VAL A 247 16.74 10.51 -4.95
N LEU A 248 15.82 9.62 -4.59
CA LEU A 248 15.52 8.43 -5.38
C LEU A 248 14.01 8.19 -5.40
N ASP A 249 13.46 8.01 -6.59
CA ASP A 249 12.09 7.53 -6.75
C ASP A 249 12.07 6.01 -6.59
N ALA A 250 11.35 5.52 -5.57
CA ALA A 250 11.21 4.10 -5.31
C ALA A 250 10.48 3.36 -6.45
N LEU A 251 9.64 4.03 -7.25
CA LEU A 251 8.99 3.40 -8.41
C LEU A 251 10.01 3.05 -9.50
N ASN A 252 11.05 3.87 -9.66
CA ASN A 252 12.04 3.68 -10.71
C ASN A 252 13.47 4.02 -10.26
N PRO A 253 14.05 3.19 -9.38
CA PRO A 253 15.42 3.41 -8.92
C PRO A 253 16.45 3.33 -10.06
N LEU A 254 16.16 2.54 -11.10
CA LEU A 254 17.01 2.41 -12.28
C LEU A 254 17.25 3.74 -13.00
N LYS A 255 16.26 4.64 -13.01
CA LYS A 255 16.39 5.95 -13.67
C LYS A 255 17.56 6.76 -13.11
N THR A 256 17.75 6.75 -11.80
CA THR A 256 18.86 7.44 -11.12
C THR A 256 20.13 6.60 -11.13
N LEU A 257 20.00 5.27 -11.05
CA LEU A 257 21.11 4.35 -10.81
C LEU A 257 21.55 3.52 -12.02
N ALA A 258 21.20 3.94 -13.24
CA ALA A 258 21.53 3.20 -14.46
C ALA A 258 23.02 2.85 -14.60
N PHE A 259 23.92 3.70 -14.08
CA PHE A 259 25.38 3.46 -14.07
C PHE A 259 25.83 2.32 -13.14
N LEU A 260 24.95 1.87 -12.23
CA LEU A 260 25.12 0.73 -11.32
C LEU A 260 24.37 -0.52 -11.77
N ARG A 261 23.86 -0.56 -13.00
CA ARG A 261 23.26 -1.77 -13.56
C ARG A 261 24.23 -2.95 -13.41
N HIS A 262 23.73 -4.04 -12.85
CA HIS A 262 24.49 -5.25 -12.53
C HIS A 262 25.66 -5.09 -11.54
N LYS A 263 25.61 -4.13 -10.61
CA LYS A 263 26.70 -3.87 -9.65
C LYS A 263 26.31 -3.98 -8.18
N ILE A 264 25.02 -3.92 -7.84
CA ILE A 264 24.57 -3.89 -6.44
C ILE A 264 24.41 -5.32 -5.92
N LEU A 265 25.14 -5.68 -4.86
CA LEU A 265 25.10 -7.04 -4.30
C LEU A 265 23.91 -7.28 -3.38
N HIS A 266 23.44 -6.23 -2.71
CA HIS A 266 22.31 -6.33 -1.80
C HIS A 266 21.46 -5.05 -1.88
N VAL A 267 20.18 -5.21 -2.21
CA VAL A 267 19.17 -4.15 -2.09
C VAL A 267 18.20 -4.53 -0.98
N HIS A 268 17.94 -3.62 -0.05
CA HIS A 268 17.03 -3.81 1.07
C HIS A 268 15.91 -2.76 1.06
N LEU A 269 14.68 -3.19 1.35
CA LEU A 269 13.52 -2.32 1.55
C LEU A 269 12.72 -2.76 2.78
N THR A 270 12.07 -1.82 3.46
CA THR A 270 11.17 -2.11 4.58
C THR A 270 9.95 -1.20 4.54
N ASN A 271 8.75 -1.80 4.51
CA ASN A 271 7.47 -1.07 4.48
C ASN A 271 7.45 0.02 3.39
N VAL A 272 7.95 -0.33 2.21
CA VAL A 272 7.97 0.57 1.05
C VAL A 272 6.89 0.15 0.08
N TYR A 273 6.79 -1.14 -0.23
CA TYR A 273 5.89 -1.62 -1.27
C TYR A 273 4.43 -1.49 -0.88
N ASP A 274 4.09 -1.66 0.41
CA ASP A 274 2.75 -1.37 0.95
C ASP A 274 2.34 0.10 0.89
N ASN A 275 3.30 1.01 0.71
CA ASN A 275 3.14 2.46 0.62
C ASN A 275 3.28 3.01 -0.81
N LEU A 276 3.34 2.14 -1.84
CA LEU A 276 3.37 2.53 -3.24
C LEU A 276 1.98 2.49 -3.90
N PRO A 277 1.71 3.36 -4.90
CA PRO A 277 0.46 3.38 -5.64
C PRO A 277 0.02 2.00 -6.14
N SER A 278 -1.28 1.71 -6.06
CA SER A 278 -1.83 0.41 -6.44
C SER A 278 -3.23 0.58 -7.00
N ASP A 279 -3.62 -0.35 -7.86
CA ASP A 279 -5.01 -0.53 -8.32
C ASP A 279 -5.56 -1.84 -7.80
N GLU A 280 -6.88 -1.99 -7.92
CA GLU A 280 -7.59 -3.23 -7.64
C GLU A 280 -8.34 -3.70 -8.88
N LEU A 281 -8.33 -5.02 -9.06
CA LEU A 281 -9.19 -5.70 -10.02
C LEU A 281 -10.23 -6.55 -9.30
N LEU A 282 -11.36 -6.73 -9.97
CA LEU A 282 -12.35 -7.72 -9.63
C LEU A 282 -12.49 -8.72 -10.77
N ARG A 283 -12.27 -9.99 -10.49
CA ARG A 283 -12.71 -11.10 -11.32
C ARG A 283 -14.10 -11.54 -10.88
N ARG A 284 -15.05 -11.51 -11.81
CA ARG A 284 -16.44 -11.88 -11.56
C ARG A 284 -17.19 -12.34 -12.79
N ASP A 285 -17.95 -13.43 -12.64
CA ASP A 285 -18.82 -13.98 -13.69
C ASP A 285 -18.04 -14.22 -15.00
N GLY A 286 -16.78 -14.66 -14.88
CA GLY A 286 -15.86 -14.88 -16.00
C GLY A 286 -15.26 -13.62 -16.62
N ARG A 287 -15.52 -12.43 -16.08
CA ARG A 287 -15.03 -11.13 -16.55
C ARG A 287 -14.09 -10.48 -15.54
N LEU A 288 -13.26 -9.54 -16.02
CA LEU A 288 -12.46 -8.67 -15.18
C LEU A 288 -13.02 -7.26 -15.19
N TYR A 289 -12.89 -6.57 -14.06
CA TYR A 289 -13.29 -5.18 -13.90
C TYR A 289 -12.15 -4.42 -13.21
N PHE A 290 -11.85 -3.23 -13.72
CA PHE A 290 -11.11 -2.23 -12.94
C PHE A 290 -12.01 -1.68 -11.85
N ILE A 291 -11.45 -1.52 -10.65
CA ILE A 291 -12.10 -0.75 -9.60
C ILE A 291 -11.59 0.67 -9.71
N GLU A 292 -12.42 1.55 -10.25
CA GLU A 292 -12.16 2.98 -10.22
C GLU A 292 -12.72 3.58 -8.93
N VAL A 293 -12.03 4.61 -8.44
CA VAL A 293 -12.41 5.28 -7.21
C VAL A 293 -12.60 6.77 -7.42
N ARG A 294 -13.36 7.37 -6.51
CA ARG A 294 -13.49 8.81 -6.39
C ARG A 294 -13.38 9.22 -4.93
N ALA A 295 -12.38 10.03 -4.60
CA ALA A 295 -12.26 10.61 -3.27
C ALA A 295 -13.29 11.71 -3.03
N TYR A 296 -13.90 11.70 -1.85
CA TYR A 296 -14.89 12.68 -1.43
C TYR A 296 -14.82 12.98 0.07
N LEU A 297 -15.46 14.07 0.47
CA LEU A 297 -15.75 14.37 1.87
C LEU A 297 -17.25 14.32 2.13
N PRO A 298 -17.72 13.65 3.20
CA PRO A 298 -19.09 13.84 3.66
C PRO A 298 -19.36 15.32 3.95
N ILE A 299 -20.51 15.87 3.54
CA ILE A 299 -20.80 17.31 3.72
C ILE A 299 -20.81 17.71 5.20
N SER A 300 -21.21 16.83 6.10
CA SER A 300 -21.09 17.06 7.55
C SER A 300 -19.65 17.33 7.98
N GLU A 301 -18.68 16.62 7.40
CA GLU A 301 -17.26 16.84 7.66
C GLU A 301 -16.76 18.12 6.98
N VAL A 302 -17.23 18.43 5.78
CA VAL A 302 -16.92 19.71 5.12
C VAL A 302 -17.36 20.88 6.00
N VAL A 303 -18.60 20.87 6.51
CA VAL A 303 -19.11 21.89 7.43
C VAL A 303 -18.27 21.96 8.70
N ARG A 304 -17.96 20.82 9.32
CA ARG A 304 -17.14 20.78 10.54
C ARG A 304 -15.76 21.38 10.32
N ILE A 305 -15.08 20.99 9.25
CA ILE A 305 -13.71 21.43 8.93
C ILE A 305 -13.72 22.92 8.60
N THR A 306 -14.62 23.36 7.72
CA THR A 306 -14.72 24.77 7.30
C THR A 306 -15.04 25.69 8.47
N GLN A 307 -15.91 25.29 9.40
CA GLN A 307 -16.16 26.03 10.65
C GLN A 307 -14.94 26.06 11.56
N LYS A 308 -14.30 24.91 11.80
CA LYS A 308 -13.12 24.80 12.69
C LYS A 308 -11.98 25.70 12.22
N TYR A 309 -11.81 25.81 10.90
CA TYR A 309 -10.72 26.58 10.32
C TYR A 309 -11.16 27.92 9.75
N ASP A 310 -12.38 28.41 9.97
CA ASP A 310 -12.88 29.68 9.40
C ASP A 310 -12.62 29.81 7.88
N LEU A 311 -13.08 28.81 7.12
CA LEU A 311 -12.92 28.71 5.66
C LEU A 311 -14.28 28.72 4.95
N PRO A 312 -14.36 29.31 3.75
CA PRO A 312 -15.58 29.26 2.95
C PRO A 312 -15.84 27.85 2.39
N LEU A 313 -17.08 27.36 2.54
CA LEU A 313 -17.49 26.01 2.16
C LEU A 313 -17.28 25.73 0.66
N GLU A 314 -17.61 26.71 -0.18
CA GLU A 314 -17.49 26.63 -1.64
C GLU A 314 -16.05 26.52 -2.15
N ARG A 315 -15.05 26.86 -1.32
CA ARG A 315 -13.64 26.77 -1.70
C ARG A 315 -12.97 25.47 -1.25
N MET A 316 -13.67 24.57 -0.58
CA MET A 316 -13.07 23.38 0.03
C MET A 316 -12.26 22.55 -0.99
N ARG A 317 -12.80 22.29 -2.18
CA ARG A 317 -12.07 21.52 -3.22
C ARG A 317 -10.78 22.23 -3.66
N THR A 318 -10.85 23.54 -3.88
CA THR A 318 -9.67 24.35 -4.24
C THR A 318 -8.64 24.38 -3.11
N LEU A 319 -9.08 24.49 -1.86
CA LEU A 319 -8.21 24.49 -0.69
C LEU A 319 -7.46 23.16 -0.54
N VAL A 320 -8.13 22.04 -0.77
CA VAL A 320 -7.49 20.71 -0.79
C VAL A 320 -6.46 20.61 -1.91
N GLY A 321 -6.80 21.04 -3.13
CA GLY A 321 -5.83 21.05 -4.24
C GLY A 321 -4.59 21.89 -3.93
N ARG A 322 -4.78 23.08 -3.35
CA ARG A 322 -3.67 23.97 -2.95
C ARG A 322 -2.81 23.40 -1.83
N LEU A 323 -3.42 22.72 -0.86
CA LEU A 323 -2.68 21.98 0.16
C LEU A 323 -1.80 20.89 -0.46
N LEU A 324 -2.32 20.13 -1.42
CA LEU A 324 -1.57 19.03 -2.06
C LEU A 324 -0.46 19.53 -3.00
N GLU A 325 -0.66 20.69 -3.64
CA GLU A 325 0.34 21.36 -4.49
C GLU A 325 1.45 22.04 -3.68
N GLY A 326 1.08 22.84 -2.68
CA GLY A 326 1.98 23.76 -1.98
C GLY A 326 2.34 23.37 -0.54
N GLY A 327 1.58 22.45 0.07
CA GLY A 327 1.73 22.08 1.47
C GLY A 327 0.94 22.97 2.44
N PRO A 328 1.11 22.75 3.76
CA PRO A 328 0.35 23.42 4.82
C PRO A 328 0.45 24.95 4.84
N ASP A 329 1.55 25.51 4.33
CA ASP A 329 1.83 26.95 4.29
C ASP A 329 0.73 27.78 3.59
N TYR A 330 -0.07 27.15 2.72
CA TYR A 330 -1.10 27.84 1.94
C TYR A 330 -2.17 28.53 2.79
N LEU A 331 -2.44 28.04 4.01
CA LEU A 331 -3.44 28.64 4.90
C LEU A 331 -2.91 29.86 5.68
N GLY A 332 -1.66 30.29 5.42
CA GLY A 332 -1.01 31.48 6.02
C GLY A 332 -0.52 31.27 7.45
N ASP A 333 -1.20 30.43 8.22
CA ASP A 333 -0.75 29.90 9.51
C ASP A 333 -0.40 28.42 9.31
N TYR A 334 0.85 28.06 9.60
CA TYR A 334 1.39 26.72 9.36
C TYR A 334 0.70 25.64 10.19
N ASP A 335 0.52 25.87 11.49
CA ASP A 335 -0.10 24.90 12.40
C ASP A 335 -1.58 24.72 12.06
N ARG A 336 -2.25 25.81 11.67
CA ARG A 336 -3.60 25.77 11.11
C ARG A 336 -3.65 24.92 9.83
N GLY A 337 -2.67 25.07 8.95
CA GLY A 337 -2.56 24.30 7.72
C GLY A 337 -2.34 22.81 7.95
N VAL A 338 -1.46 22.44 8.90
CA VAL A 338 -1.23 21.04 9.29
C VAL A 338 -2.50 20.44 9.89
N GLY A 339 -3.19 21.19 10.75
CA GLY A 339 -4.48 20.77 11.29
C GLY A 339 -5.51 20.52 10.18
N PHE A 340 -5.66 21.45 9.24
CA PHE A 340 -6.59 21.33 8.10
C PHE A 340 -6.30 20.08 7.27
N TRP A 341 -5.01 19.82 7.01
CA TRP A 341 -4.56 18.63 6.32
C TRP A 341 -4.96 17.34 7.05
N MET A 342 -4.64 17.23 8.33
CA MET A 342 -4.95 16.04 9.13
C MET A 342 -6.45 15.76 9.19
N ASP A 343 -7.26 16.79 9.45
CA ASP A 343 -8.72 16.67 9.52
C ASP A 343 -9.33 16.27 8.18
N THR A 344 -8.82 16.83 7.07
CA THR A 344 -9.26 16.49 5.71
C THR A 344 -8.91 15.05 5.36
N TRP A 345 -7.66 14.65 5.61
CA TRP A 345 -7.20 13.29 5.40
C TRP A 345 -8.07 12.29 6.18
N ASP A 346 -8.34 12.57 7.45
CA ASP A 346 -9.15 11.72 8.31
C ASP A 346 -10.58 11.53 7.79
N ALA A 347 -11.21 12.64 7.40
CA ALA A 347 -12.58 12.69 6.92
C ALA A 347 -12.77 12.07 5.52
N MET A 348 -11.74 12.05 4.68
CA MET A 348 -11.82 11.60 3.29
C MET A 348 -12.31 10.15 3.18
N LYS A 349 -13.23 9.92 2.24
CA LYS A 349 -13.79 8.61 1.90
C LYS A 349 -13.61 8.32 0.42
N LEU A 350 -13.72 7.05 0.05
CA LEU A 350 -13.67 6.60 -1.34
C LEU A 350 -15.03 6.04 -1.74
N GLU A 351 -15.51 6.47 -2.90
CA GLU A 351 -16.53 5.76 -3.67
C GLU A 351 -15.85 4.82 -4.66
N GLU A 352 -16.53 3.75 -5.04
CA GLU A 352 -16.03 2.76 -5.99
C GLU A 352 -17.04 2.53 -7.11
N ARG A 353 -16.52 2.31 -8.32
CA ARG A 353 -17.28 1.76 -9.46
C ARG A 353 -16.48 0.67 -10.17
N LEU A 354 -17.20 -0.29 -10.75
CA LEU A 354 -16.63 -1.39 -11.53
C LEU A 354 -16.71 -1.04 -13.00
N VAL A 355 -15.55 -0.95 -13.65
CA VAL A 355 -15.44 -0.68 -15.08
C VAL A 355 -15.06 -1.98 -15.78
N PRO A 356 -15.91 -2.55 -16.65
CA PRO A 356 -15.61 -3.81 -17.31
C PRO A 356 -14.37 -3.68 -18.20
N ILE A 357 -13.50 -4.70 -18.15
CA ILE A 357 -12.37 -4.80 -19.07
C ILE A 357 -12.84 -5.62 -20.27
N GLU A 358 -13.14 -4.93 -21.37
CA GLU A 358 -13.55 -5.58 -22.63
C GLU A 358 -12.35 -6.24 -23.32
N GLU A 359 -11.20 -5.55 -23.34
CA GLU A 359 -9.93 -6.04 -23.87
C GLU A 359 -8.79 -5.71 -22.90
N LEU A 360 -7.92 -6.68 -22.65
CA LEU A 360 -6.72 -6.50 -21.83
C LEU A 360 -5.66 -5.78 -22.67
N VAL A 361 -5.69 -4.45 -22.67
CA VAL A 361 -4.65 -3.65 -23.35
C VAL A 361 -3.46 -3.46 -22.41
N ASP A 362 -2.25 -3.79 -22.89
CA ASP A 362 -1.01 -3.77 -22.08
C ASP A 362 -0.72 -2.41 -21.42
N SER A 363 -1.13 -1.30 -22.05
CA SER A 363 -0.96 0.05 -21.48
C SER A 363 -1.70 0.29 -20.16
N SER A 364 -2.62 -0.61 -19.80
CA SER A 364 -3.43 -0.52 -18.59
C SER A 364 -2.75 -1.15 -17.36
N PHE A 365 -1.67 -1.90 -17.56
CA PHE A 365 -0.96 -2.67 -16.53
C PHE A 365 0.38 -2.02 -16.12
N PRO A 366 0.84 -2.29 -14.88
CA PRO A 366 2.16 -1.84 -14.43
C PRO A 366 3.29 -2.48 -15.22
N ALA A 367 4.45 -1.81 -15.24
CA ALA A 367 5.64 -2.33 -15.91
C ALA A 367 6.00 -3.75 -15.44
N GLY A 368 6.28 -4.63 -16.40
CA GLY A 368 6.58 -6.04 -16.14
C GLY A 368 5.36 -6.97 -16.21
N LEU A 369 4.13 -6.45 -16.07
CA LEU A 369 2.88 -7.20 -16.20
C LEU A 369 2.19 -6.85 -17.54
N ASP A 370 1.75 -7.87 -18.26
CA ASP A 370 0.96 -7.74 -19.49
C ASP A 370 -0.29 -8.62 -19.38
N ALA A 371 -1.18 -8.50 -20.38
CA ALA A 371 -2.43 -9.25 -20.42
C ALA A 371 -2.22 -10.76 -20.27
N ALA A 372 -1.28 -11.33 -21.04
CA ALA A 372 -1.04 -12.77 -21.08
C ALA A 372 -0.52 -13.31 -19.73
N LYS A 373 0.41 -12.58 -19.09
CA LYS A 373 0.89 -12.93 -17.74
C LYS A 373 -0.23 -12.92 -16.71
N LEU A 374 -1.09 -11.90 -16.76
CA LEU A 374 -2.22 -11.83 -15.83
C LEU A 374 -3.19 -12.98 -16.06
N GLU A 375 -3.52 -13.30 -17.31
CA GLU A 375 -4.37 -14.44 -17.65
C GLU A 375 -3.81 -15.76 -17.13
N ASP A 376 -2.51 -16.01 -17.34
CA ASP A 376 -1.81 -17.21 -16.90
C ASP A 376 -1.92 -17.40 -15.38
N VAL A 377 -1.61 -16.35 -14.64
CA VAL A 377 -1.68 -16.32 -13.18
C VAL A 377 -3.13 -16.51 -12.68
N LEU A 378 -4.12 -15.98 -13.41
CA LEU A 378 -5.53 -16.13 -13.06
C LEU A 378 -6.12 -17.51 -13.40
N ARG A 379 -5.42 -18.37 -14.15
CA ARG A 379 -5.93 -19.73 -14.46
C ARG A 379 -6.12 -20.58 -13.20
N GLU A 380 -5.22 -20.42 -12.22
CA GLU A 380 -5.26 -21.14 -10.95
C GLU A 380 -5.96 -20.34 -9.83
N ALA A 381 -6.23 -19.06 -10.07
CA ALA A 381 -6.91 -18.19 -9.12
C ALA A 381 -8.41 -18.54 -9.00
N PRO A 382 -9.05 -18.23 -7.85
CA PRO A 382 -10.50 -18.32 -7.71
C PRO A 382 -11.24 -17.60 -8.85
N SER A 383 -12.36 -18.17 -9.29
CA SER A 383 -13.22 -17.56 -10.31
C SER A 383 -13.84 -16.24 -9.86
N GLU A 384 -13.88 -16.01 -8.54
CA GLU A 384 -14.47 -14.85 -7.90
C GLU A 384 -13.49 -14.25 -6.91
N LEU A 385 -12.93 -13.09 -7.27
CA LEU A 385 -11.76 -12.55 -6.59
C LEU A 385 -11.62 -11.04 -6.76
N ARG A 386 -11.53 -10.31 -5.66
CA ARG A 386 -11.02 -8.93 -5.62
C ARG A 386 -9.56 -8.97 -5.16
N PHE A 387 -8.65 -8.34 -5.89
CA PHE A 387 -7.22 -8.40 -5.58
C PHE A 387 -6.48 -7.12 -6.00
N HIS A 388 -5.37 -6.83 -5.33
CA HIS A 388 -4.50 -5.71 -5.70
C HIS A 388 -3.62 -6.08 -6.89
N LEU A 389 -3.46 -5.16 -7.84
CA LEU A 389 -2.40 -5.23 -8.84
C LEU A 389 -1.04 -4.88 -8.24
N SER A 390 -0.99 -4.10 -7.16
CA SER A 390 0.27 -3.66 -6.55
C SER A 390 1.17 -2.94 -7.55
N SER A 391 0.56 -2.08 -8.37
CA SER A 391 1.14 -1.47 -9.57
C SER A 391 2.52 -0.86 -9.32
N GLY A 392 2.65 -0.04 -8.27
CA GLY A 392 3.91 0.60 -7.91
C GLY A 392 4.95 -0.36 -7.32
N ALA A 393 4.54 -1.37 -6.56
CA ALA A 393 5.45 -2.40 -6.07
C ALA A 393 6.02 -3.26 -7.21
N LEU A 394 5.20 -3.62 -8.20
CA LEU A 394 5.64 -4.32 -9.41
C LEU A 394 6.60 -3.46 -10.23
N GLU A 395 6.27 -2.19 -10.44
CA GLU A 395 7.13 -1.25 -11.17
C GLU A 395 8.48 -1.07 -10.45
N SER A 396 8.46 -0.82 -9.14
CA SER A 396 9.66 -0.74 -8.30
C SER A 396 10.50 -2.00 -8.41
N PHE A 397 9.89 -3.17 -8.25
CA PHE A 397 10.57 -4.46 -8.35
C PHE A 397 11.23 -4.66 -9.71
N HIS A 398 10.46 -4.47 -10.79
CA HIS A 398 10.92 -4.58 -12.18
C HIS A 398 12.10 -3.64 -12.47
N ASN A 399 12.06 -2.42 -11.94
CA ASN A 399 13.13 -1.44 -12.10
C ASN A 399 14.31 -1.67 -11.13
N THR A 400 14.15 -2.47 -10.07
CA THR A 400 15.22 -2.73 -9.09
C THR A 400 16.08 -3.92 -9.49
N ILE A 401 15.47 -5.03 -9.92
CA ILE A 401 16.20 -6.27 -10.25
C ILE A 401 17.35 -6.11 -11.27
N PRO A 402 17.30 -5.20 -12.28
CA PRO A 402 18.42 -5.01 -13.21
C PRO A 402 19.66 -4.37 -12.56
N LEU A 403 19.53 -3.75 -11.38
CA LEU A 403 20.66 -3.20 -10.63
C LEU A 403 21.50 -4.28 -9.95
N LEU A 404 20.91 -5.47 -9.73
CA LEU A 404 21.56 -6.55 -8.99
C LEU A 404 22.76 -7.13 -9.75
N TYR A 405 23.89 -7.20 -9.06
CA TYR A 405 25.06 -7.97 -9.48
C TYR A 405 24.68 -9.45 -9.71
N PRO A 406 25.34 -10.19 -10.62
CA PRO A 406 25.12 -11.63 -10.73
C PRO A 406 25.43 -12.32 -9.38
N ARG A 407 24.45 -12.99 -8.76
CA ARG A 407 24.46 -13.53 -7.36
C ARG A 407 24.07 -12.53 -6.27
N GLY A 408 23.87 -11.26 -6.60
CA GLY A 408 23.26 -10.30 -5.70
C GLY A 408 21.79 -10.62 -5.46
N TYR A 409 21.23 -10.05 -4.41
CA TYR A 409 19.84 -10.30 -4.04
C TYR A 409 19.12 -9.03 -3.59
N LEU A 410 17.80 -9.07 -3.77
CA LEU A 410 16.86 -8.11 -3.24
C LEU A 410 16.15 -8.73 -2.03
N GLN A 411 16.12 -8.01 -0.92
CA GLN A 411 15.38 -8.36 0.30
C GLN A 411 14.33 -7.28 0.58
N VAL A 412 13.06 -7.66 0.62
CA VAL A 412 11.96 -6.72 0.92
C VAL A 412 11.19 -7.24 2.11
N GLN A 413 11.14 -6.46 3.19
CA GLN A 413 10.34 -6.75 4.35
C GLN A 413 9.03 -5.96 4.29
N ASP A 414 7.91 -6.66 4.08
CA ASP A 414 6.61 -6.03 3.85
C ASP A 414 5.44 -6.99 4.14
N ILE A 415 4.19 -6.55 3.92
CA ILE A 415 2.98 -7.37 4.08
C ILE A 415 2.53 -7.94 2.72
N PHE A 416 2.85 -9.21 2.50
CA PHE A 416 2.59 -9.88 1.21
C PHE A 416 1.36 -10.80 1.26
N VAL A 417 0.61 -10.81 0.16
CA VAL A 417 -0.31 -11.89 -0.22
C VAL A 417 0.42 -12.85 -1.14
N THR A 418 0.68 -14.07 -0.67
CA THR A 418 1.45 -15.08 -1.41
C THR A 418 0.58 -16.16 -2.04
N ASP A 419 -0.74 -16.07 -1.89
CA ASP A 419 -1.73 -16.96 -2.49
C ASP A 419 -3.02 -16.15 -2.69
N PHE A 420 -3.62 -16.17 -3.89
CA PHE A 420 -4.86 -15.46 -4.18
C PHE A 420 -6.02 -15.82 -3.25
N ASN A 421 -6.07 -17.05 -2.73
CA ASN A 421 -7.10 -17.43 -1.77
C ASN A 421 -7.07 -16.57 -0.51
N GLN A 422 -5.92 -15.97 -0.14
CA GLN A 422 -5.84 -15.08 1.02
C GLN A 422 -6.73 -13.84 0.85
N TYR A 423 -6.88 -13.30 -0.37
CA TYR A 423 -7.80 -12.20 -0.64
C TYR A 423 -9.26 -12.53 -0.33
N ARG A 424 -9.63 -13.82 -0.30
CA ARG A 424 -10.99 -14.26 0.08
C ARG A 424 -11.19 -14.37 1.58
N LEU A 425 -10.12 -14.28 2.38
CA LEU A 425 -10.12 -14.57 3.81
C LEU A 425 -9.97 -13.32 4.70
N GLY A 426 -9.80 -12.13 4.13
CA GLY A 426 -9.60 -10.92 4.90
C GLY A 426 -9.54 -9.64 4.08
N PHE A 427 -9.44 -8.52 4.80
CA PHE A 427 -9.26 -7.20 4.20
C PHE A 427 -7.78 -6.89 3.97
N HIS A 428 -7.45 -6.55 2.71
CA HIS A 428 -6.07 -6.37 2.26
C HIS A 428 -5.74 -4.92 1.87
N GLY A 429 -6.68 -3.99 2.05
CA GLY A 429 -6.51 -2.58 1.73
C GLY A 429 -7.54 -2.07 0.71
N PRO A 430 -7.51 -0.77 0.42
CA PRO A 430 -6.64 0.24 1.04
C PRO A 430 -7.03 0.62 2.47
N GLY A 431 -6.04 0.67 3.37
CA GLY A 431 -6.18 1.14 4.75
C GLY A 431 -5.57 2.52 4.97
N LYS A 432 -6.00 3.23 6.04
CA LYS A 432 -5.32 4.43 6.53
C LYS A 432 -4.48 4.07 7.75
N LEU A 433 -3.17 4.32 7.67
CA LEU A 433 -2.24 4.17 8.77
C LEU A 433 -1.69 5.55 9.13
N ASP A 434 -2.29 6.16 10.14
CA ASP A 434 -2.05 7.56 10.48
C ASP A 434 -2.30 8.48 9.26
N GLY A 435 -1.30 9.22 8.77
CA GLY A 435 -1.39 10.06 7.57
C GLY A 435 -1.07 9.33 6.25
N SER A 436 -0.75 8.03 6.29
CA SER A 436 -0.34 7.25 5.11
C SER A 436 -1.39 6.21 4.67
N ILE A 437 -1.21 5.71 3.46
CA ILE A 437 -1.92 4.54 2.93
C ILE A 437 -1.11 3.29 3.25
N VAL A 438 -1.82 2.19 3.49
CA VAL A 438 -1.23 0.86 3.57
C VAL A 438 -2.05 -0.13 2.75
N ASN A 439 -1.38 -0.87 1.88
CA ASN A 439 -1.94 -1.96 1.09
C ASN A 439 -1.14 -3.23 1.31
N TRP A 440 -1.78 -4.39 1.25
CA TRP A 440 -1.05 -5.63 1.11
C TRP A 440 -0.54 -5.77 -0.32
N VAL A 441 0.70 -6.24 -0.44
CA VAL A 441 1.41 -6.37 -1.70
C VAL A 441 1.12 -7.75 -2.30
N ASN A 442 0.74 -7.79 -3.58
CA ASN A 442 0.46 -9.02 -4.30
C ASN A 442 1.76 -9.74 -4.66
N GLY A 443 2.19 -10.63 -3.77
CA GLY A 443 3.39 -11.45 -3.93
C GLY A 443 3.29 -12.45 -5.08
N VAL A 444 2.08 -12.93 -5.41
CA VAL A 444 1.85 -13.84 -6.54
C VAL A 444 2.24 -13.16 -7.86
N LEU A 445 1.83 -11.91 -8.06
CA LEU A 445 2.22 -11.15 -9.26
C LEU A 445 3.70 -10.79 -9.28
N LEU A 446 4.30 -10.45 -8.13
CA LEU A 446 5.73 -10.20 -8.03
C LEU A 446 6.54 -11.45 -8.42
N GLN A 447 6.10 -12.63 -7.97
CA GLN A 447 6.70 -13.90 -8.33
C GLN A 447 6.61 -14.12 -9.85
N GLU A 448 5.43 -14.01 -10.46
CA GLU A 448 5.26 -14.16 -11.91
C GLU A 448 6.20 -13.24 -12.72
N VAL A 449 6.28 -11.96 -12.35
CA VAL A 449 7.15 -10.99 -13.03
C VAL A 449 8.63 -11.33 -12.82
N GLY A 450 9.02 -11.72 -11.61
CA GLY A 450 10.40 -12.13 -11.30
C GLY A 450 10.82 -13.36 -12.08
N GLU A 451 10.00 -14.40 -12.08
CA GLU A 451 10.28 -15.66 -12.75
C GLU A 451 10.46 -15.50 -14.27
N ARG A 452 9.59 -14.71 -14.90
CA ARG A 452 9.72 -14.38 -16.33
C ARG A 452 10.90 -13.46 -16.63
N SER A 453 11.39 -12.73 -15.63
CA SER A 453 12.59 -11.91 -15.75
C SER A 453 13.88 -12.71 -15.46
N GLY A 454 13.78 -14.01 -15.19
CA GLY A 454 14.92 -14.88 -14.91
C GLY A 454 15.38 -14.84 -13.45
N TYR A 455 14.47 -14.57 -12.50
CA TYR A 455 14.75 -14.53 -11.07
C TYR A 455 13.87 -15.50 -10.31
N ASP A 456 14.41 -16.11 -9.26
CA ASP A 456 13.63 -16.83 -8.26
C ASP A 456 13.13 -15.85 -7.20
N VAL A 457 11.84 -15.94 -6.86
CA VAL A 457 11.20 -15.10 -5.85
C VAL A 457 10.64 -16.00 -4.76
N HIS A 458 11.05 -15.75 -3.52
CA HIS A 458 10.63 -16.53 -2.36
C HIS A 458 10.11 -15.63 -1.25
N PHE A 459 9.13 -16.13 -0.50
CA PHE A 459 8.56 -15.43 0.65
C PHE A 459 8.76 -16.27 1.92
N ALA A 460 9.27 -15.64 2.97
CA ALA A 460 9.39 -16.25 4.29
C ALA A 460 8.65 -15.41 5.34
N PRO A 461 7.84 -16.00 6.23
CA PRO A 461 7.23 -15.25 7.32
C PRO A 461 8.29 -14.58 8.21
N PHE A 462 8.00 -13.39 8.74
CA PHE A 462 8.87 -12.75 9.72
C PHE A 462 8.76 -13.46 11.08
N GLN A 463 9.76 -14.26 11.44
CA GLN A 463 9.69 -15.19 12.58
C GLN A 463 10.03 -14.55 13.93
N TYR A 464 10.69 -13.38 13.93
CA TYR A 464 11.22 -12.78 15.15
C TYR A 464 10.17 -12.07 16.02
N ARG A 465 8.97 -11.84 15.49
CA ARG A 465 7.84 -11.30 16.26
C ARG A 465 6.61 -12.18 16.12
N LYS A 466 6.16 -12.77 17.23
CA LYS A 466 4.96 -13.61 17.27
C LYS A 466 3.74 -12.83 16.76
N GLY A 467 3.02 -13.43 15.81
CA GLY A 467 1.81 -12.85 15.23
C GLY A 467 2.05 -11.72 14.22
N SER A 468 3.31 -11.48 13.82
CA SER A 468 3.59 -10.56 12.71
C SER A 468 2.91 -11.02 11.42
N LYS A 469 2.41 -10.04 10.66
CA LYS A 469 1.90 -10.25 9.29
C LYS A 469 2.96 -9.94 8.24
N THR A 470 4.09 -9.39 8.68
CA THR A 470 5.25 -9.11 7.84
C THR A 470 5.83 -10.42 7.32
N SER A 471 6.21 -10.43 6.06
CA SER A 471 7.02 -11.46 5.42
C SER A 471 8.22 -10.81 4.75
N ILE A 472 9.23 -11.62 4.45
CA ILE A 472 10.43 -11.20 3.74
C ILE A 472 10.39 -11.85 2.36
N LEU A 473 10.39 -11.03 1.32
CA LEU A 473 10.64 -11.43 -0.05
C LEU A 473 12.16 -11.47 -0.26
N TYR A 474 12.63 -12.57 -0.84
CA TYR A 474 13.99 -12.74 -1.34
C TYR A 474 13.95 -12.95 -2.85
N THR A 475 14.84 -12.28 -3.58
CA THR A 475 14.96 -12.46 -5.02
C THR A 475 16.41 -12.61 -5.44
N THR A 476 16.68 -13.66 -6.21
CA THR A 476 18.01 -13.98 -6.77
C THR A 476 17.88 -14.33 -8.24
N GLN A 477 18.89 -14.02 -9.05
CA GLN A 477 18.92 -14.45 -10.45
C GLN A 477 18.98 -15.99 -10.55
N ARG A 478 18.16 -16.59 -11.42
CA ARG A 478 18.17 -18.03 -11.71
C ARG A 478 19.53 -18.44 -12.28
N GLU A 479 20.04 -19.59 -11.84
CA GLU A 479 21.31 -20.17 -12.31
C GLU A 479 21.22 -20.74 -13.73
#